data_AF-A0A0J0YPB9-F1
#
_entry.id   AF-A0A0J0YPB9-F1
#
_cell.length_a   1.000
_cell.length_b   1.000
_cell.length_c   1.000
_cell.angle_alpha   90.00
_cell.angle_beta   90.00
_cell.angle_gamma   90.00
#
_symmetry.space_group_name_H-M   'P 1'
#
loop_
_entity.id
_entity.type
_entity.pdbx_description
1 polymer ?
#
loop_
_entity_poly.entity_id
_entity_poly.type
_entity_poly.pdbx_seq_one_letter_code
_entity_poly.pdbx_strand_id
1 'polypeptide(L)'
;QFLLKDIAPTAERMGFNVFYFSFMDDTGANVAADFQTALYHFAQSIRTGSGIKSFLGSLNKIDIMGIGIGRENKAETLPKISDIITSIAHDNAPTLLLLDEVQELARIKDTSGLIRSLRTGLDINQNRVKTIFTGSSTNGLKAMFNNSKAPFFHFAHALDFPLLGKEFTDFLADVYQKRTGKQADKAAFYTMFKRLNHTPMYMRAVVQDMIITPELSLEEAASSRLQQLNEQHAEKGIWAELKPIEQAILA
;
A
#
# COMPACT_ATOMS: atom_id res chain seq x y z
N GLN A 1 -5.63 -3.71 -4.66
CA GLN A 1 -4.85 -2.53 -5.03
C GLN A 1 -5.75 -1.31 -4.89
N PHE A 2 -5.94 -0.83 -3.65
CA PHE A 2 -6.76 0.35 -3.37
C PHE A 2 -6.16 1.62 -4.01
N LEU A 3 -4.84 1.80 -3.88
CA LEU A 3 -4.14 2.94 -4.48
C LEU A 3 -4.27 2.97 -6.01
N LEU A 4 -4.00 1.85 -6.68
CA LEU A 4 -3.95 1.81 -8.15
C LEU A 4 -5.32 1.68 -8.82
N LYS A 5 -6.29 1.01 -8.20
CA LYS A 5 -7.60 0.73 -8.84
C LYS A 5 -8.70 1.68 -8.41
N ASP A 6 -8.56 2.33 -7.25
CA ASP A 6 -9.60 3.22 -6.71
C ASP A 6 -9.10 4.67 -6.66
N ILE A 7 -7.96 4.91 -6.01
CA ILE A 7 -7.45 6.27 -5.77
C ILE A 7 -6.87 6.90 -7.04
N ALA A 8 -5.95 6.24 -7.74
CA ALA A 8 -5.31 6.81 -8.92
C ALA A 8 -6.32 7.21 -10.02
N PRO A 9 -7.28 6.35 -10.43
CA PRO A 9 -8.27 6.73 -11.45
C PRO A 9 -9.22 7.83 -10.98
N THR A 10 -9.45 7.96 -9.68
CA THR A 10 -10.29 9.03 -9.12
C THR A 10 -9.52 10.35 -9.11
N ALA A 11 -8.25 10.35 -8.72
CA ALA A 11 -7.39 11.52 -8.74
C ALA A 11 -7.19 12.06 -10.17
N GLU A 12 -6.97 11.16 -11.14
CA GLU A 12 -6.89 11.51 -12.56
C GLU A 12 -8.18 12.20 -13.03
N ARG A 13 -9.36 11.64 -12.74
CA ARG A 13 -10.64 12.28 -13.07
C ARG A 13 -10.84 13.64 -12.41
N MET A 14 -10.22 13.87 -11.26
CA MET A 14 -10.19 15.15 -10.56
C MET A 14 -9.13 16.12 -11.10
N GLY A 15 -8.37 15.74 -12.13
CA GLY A 15 -7.36 16.58 -12.75
C GLY A 15 -5.98 16.56 -12.08
N PHE A 16 -5.70 15.57 -11.24
CA PHE A 16 -4.38 15.41 -10.62
C PHE A 16 -3.43 14.64 -11.53
N ASN A 17 -2.16 15.06 -11.61
CA ASN A 17 -1.08 14.16 -11.99
C ASN A 17 -0.89 13.12 -10.90
N VAL A 18 -0.64 11.85 -11.26
CA VAL A 18 -0.51 10.76 -10.29
C VAL A 18 0.85 10.11 -10.39
N PHE A 19 1.54 10.02 -9.26
CA PHE A 19 2.79 9.29 -9.12
C PHE A 19 2.58 8.17 -8.10
N TYR A 20 2.87 6.92 -8.49
CA TYR A 20 2.88 5.78 -7.59
C TYR A 20 4.27 5.19 -7.49
N PHE A 21 4.67 4.82 -6.26
CA PHE A 21 5.91 4.10 -6.00
C PHE A 21 5.73 3.13 -4.83
N SER A 22 6.16 1.87 -5.00
CA SER A 22 6.21 0.85 -3.94
C SER A 22 7.62 0.72 -3.39
N PHE A 23 7.77 0.86 -2.08
CA PHE A 23 9.05 0.62 -1.39
C PHE A 23 9.31 -0.87 -1.08
N MET A 24 8.37 -1.77 -1.42
CA MET A 24 8.48 -3.22 -1.19
C MET A 24 9.11 -3.98 -2.36
N ASP A 25 8.94 -3.50 -3.60
CA ASP A 25 9.36 -4.22 -4.82
C ASP A 25 10.89 -4.23 -5.00
N ASP A 26 11.63 -3.41 -4.25
CA ASP A 26 13.08 -3.29 -4.33
C ASP A 26 13.78 -4.13 -3.26
N THR A 27 14.28 -5.29 -3.69
CA THR A 27 15.14 -6.17 -2.88
C THR A 27 16.59 -5.66 -2.76
N GLY A 28 16.88 -4.45 -3.25
CA GLY A 28 18.23 -3.90 -3.38
C GLY A 28 18.58 -2.83 -2.35
N ALA A 29 19.89 -2.68 -2.10
CA ALA A 29 20.48 -1.66 -1.23
C ALA A 29 20.22 -0.19 -1.66
N ASN A 30 19.47 0.05 -2.74
CA ASN A 30 19.41 1.32 -3.45
C ASN A 30 18.00 1.94 -3.62
N VAL A 31 16.95 1.44 -2.94
CA VAL A 31 15.55 1.95 -3.11
C VAL A 31 15.43 3.48 -3.03
N ALA A 32 16.31 4.13 -2.26
CA ALA A 32 16.40 5.57 -2.15
C ALA A 32 16.73 6.26 -3.47
N ALA A 33 17.73 5.73 -4.19
CA ALA A 33 18.15 6.23 -5.50
C ALA A 33 17.09 5.92 -6.57
N ASP A 34 16.45 4.75 -6.48
CA ASP A 34 15.39 4.35 -7.42
C ASP A 34 14.16 5.24 -7.28
N PHE A 35 13.74 5.53 -6.04
CA PHE A 35 12.69 6.50 -5.76
C PHE A 35 13.02 7.89 -6.30
N GLN A 36 14.24 8.40 -6.04
CA GLN A 36 14.67 9.71 -6.51
C GLN A 36 14.68 9.78 -8.05
N THR A 37 15.14 8.72 -8.70
CA THR A 37 15.19 8.61 -10.17
C THR A 37 13.78 8.57 -10.76
N ALA A 38 12.89 7.73 -10.21
CA ALA A 38 11.51 7.64 -10.63
C ALA A 38 10.77 8.98 -10.48
N LEU A 39 10.96 9.67 -9.36
CA LEU A 39 10.36 10.98 -9.10
C LEU A 39 10.88 12.05 -10.05
N TYR A 40 12.18 12.03 -10.36
CA TYR A 40 12.78 12.94 -11.34
C TYR A 40 12.21 12.72 -12.75
N HIS A 41 12.10 11.47 -13.20
CA HIS A 41 11.49 11.16 -14.50
C HIS A 41 10.03 11.58 -14.57
N PHE A 42 9.28 11.39 -13.50
CA PHE A 42 7.90 11.90 -13.41
C PHE A 42 7.85 13.43 -13.52
N ALA A 43 8.74 14.15 -12.83
CA ALA A 43 8.81 15.62 -12.93
C ALA A 43 9.11 16.09 -14.37
N GLN A 44 9.95 15.37 -15.11
CA GLN A 44 10.22 15.68 -16.53
C GLN A 44 9.06 15.30 -17.45
N SER A 45 8.36 14.22 -17.15
CA SER A 45 7.23 13.78 -17.97
C SER A 45 6.09 14.79 -17.90
N ILE A 46 5.70 15.29 -16.72
CA ILE A 46 4.59 16.25 -16.60
C ILE A 46 4.88 17.58 -17.31
N ARG A 47 6.14 18.04 -17.34
CA ARG A 47 6.53 19.31 -18.00
C ARG A 47 6.50 19.26 -19.53
N THR A 48 6.62 18.09 -20.14
CA THR A 48 6.87 17.93 -21.58
C THR A 48 5.61 17.62 -22.40
N GLY A 49 4.43 17.52 -21.78
CA GLY A 49 3.19 17.18 -22.50
C GLY A 49 1.99 18.01 -22.10
N SER A 50 0.97 18.02 -22.96
CA SER A 50 -0.36 18.56 -22.66
C SER A 50 -1.26 17.43 -22.16
N GLY A 51 -1.56 17.39 -20.86
CA GLY A 51 -2.54 16.45 -20.28
C GLY A 51 -2.11 15.84 -18.94
N ILE A 52 -3.04 15.17 -18.27
CA ILE A 52 -2.82 14.46 -17.01
C ILE A 52 -1.92 13.24 -17.27
N LYS A 53 -0.85 13.08 -16.47
CA LYS A 53 0.07 11.94 -16.59
C LYS A 53 0.08 11.10 -15.33
N SER A 54 0.11 9.79 -15.55
CA SER A 54 0.21 8.79 -14.50
C SER A 54 1.49 8.01 -14.66
N PHE A 55 2.32 8.01 -13.62
CA PHE A 55 3.52 7.18 -13.54
C PHE A 55 3.32 6.12 -12.48
N LEU A 56 3.39 4.86 -12.91
CA LEU A 56 3.17 3.71 -12.06
C LEU A 56 4.52 2.98 -11.90
N GLY A 57 5.29 3.42 -10.89
CA GLY A 57 6.56 2.83 -10.53
C GLY A 57 6.38 1.55 -9.73
N SER A 58 6.47 0.43 -10.44
CA SER A 58 6.86 -0.90 -9.96
C SER A 58 7.64 -1.46 -11.15
N LEU A 59 8.86 -2.00 -10.97
CA LEU A 59 9.70 -2.49 -12.08
C LEU A 59 9.10 -3.74 -12.76
N ASN A 60 7.92 -3.62 -13.34
CA ASN A 60 7.47 -4.47 -14.43
C ASN A 60 7.73 -3.69 -15.72
N LYS A 61 8.72 -4.19 -16.47
CA LYS A 61 9.12 -3.79 -17.83
C LYS A 61 7.94 -3.54 -18.77
N ILE A 62 7.25 -2.41 -18.68
CA ILE A 62 6.47 -1.79 -19.76
C ILE A 62 6.58 -0.28 -19.50
N ASP A 63 6.94 0.48 -20.54
CA ASP A 63 7.16 1.95 -20.60
C ASP A 63 8.56 2.55 -20.36
N ILE A 64 9.64 1.76 -20.48
CA ILE A 64 10.98 2.29 -20.87
C ILE A 64 11.19 2.11 -22.38
N MET A 65 10.22 2.53 -23.20
CA MET A 65 10.36 2.46 -24.67
C MET A 65 9.74 3.66 -25.42
N GLY A 66 9.54 4.79 -24.74
CA GLY A 66 8.94 5.99 -25.34
C GLY A 66 9.86 7.20 -25.51
N ILE A 67 11.07 7.21 -24.94
CA ILE A 67 12.00 8.34 -25.05
C ILE A 67 13.33 7.84 -25.61
N GLY A 68 13.48 8.05 -26.91
CA GLY A 68 14.62 7.59 -27.71
C GLY A 68 15.96 8.17 -27.25
N ILE A 69 16.95 7.27 -27.27
CA ILE A 69 18.35 7.43 -27.68
C ILE A 69 18.77 8.88 -27.98
N GLY A 70 19.69 9.38 -27.16
CA GLY A 70 20.52 10.53 -27.51
C GLY A 70 20.77 11.51 -26.37
N ARG A 71 21.53 11.10 -25.34
CA ARG A 71 22.38 12.03 -24.59
C ARG A 71 23.50 11.28 -23.89
N GLU A 72 24.71 11.75 -24.16
CA GLU A 72 25.97 11.28 -23.60
C GLU A 72 25.88 11.14 -22.07
N ASN A 73 26.49 10.06 -21.57
CA ASN A 73 26.69 9.81 -20.14
C ASN A 73 27.57 10.91 -19.52
N LYS A 74 26.97 12.05 -19.18
CA LYS A 74 27.38 12.77 -17.98
C LYS A 74 26.59 12.17 -16.84
N ALA A 75 27.28 11.74 -15.78
CA ALA A 75 26.64 11.47 -14.51
C ALA A 75 26.03 12.79 -14.00
N GLU A 76 24.85 13.15 -14.50
CA GLU A 76 24.06 14.25 -13.96
C GLU A 76 23.75 13.85 -12.52
N THR A 77 24.29 14.60 -11.57
CA THR A 77 23.92 14.47 -10.18
C THR A 77 22.44 14.77 -10.07
N LEU A 78 21.61 13.77 -9.76
CA LEU A 78 20.18 13.96 -9.61
C LEU A 78 19.91 15.08 -8.59
N PRO A 79 18.99 16.02 -8.88
CA PRO A 79 18.60 17.07 -7.93
C PRO A 79 18.07 16.47 -6.63
N LYS A 80 18.12 17.22 -5.52
CA LYS A 80 17.54 16.74 -4.25
C LYS A 80 16.04 16.50 -4.42
N ILE A 81 15.49 15.56 -3.66
CA ILE A 81 14.06 15.22 -3.71
C ILE A 81 13.18 16.44 -3.44
N SER A 82 13.58 17.32 -2.50
CA SER A 82 12.89 18.59 -2.25
C SER A 82 12.78 19.48 -3.48
N ASP A 83 13.83 19.51 -4.31
CA ASP A 83 13.91 20.33 -5.51
C ASP A 83 13.07 19.72 -6.62
N ILE A 84 13.08 18.37 -6.72
CA ILE A 84 12.22 17.63 -7.64
C ILE A 84 10.74 17.87 -7.31
N ILE A 85 10.35 17.75 -6.04
CA ILE A 85 8.96 18.01 -5.59
C ILE A 85 8.56 19.46 -5.86
N THR A 86 9.47 20.40 -5.63
CA THR A 86 9.25 21.81 -5.96
C THR A 86 9.03 21.97 -7.46
N SER A 87 9.83 21.32 -8.32
CA SER A 87 9.59 21.33 -9.77
C SER A 87 8.24 20.73 -10.15
N ILE A 88 7.80 19.67 -9.47
CA ILE A 88 6.47 19.06 -9.69
C ILE A 88 5.35 20.04 -9.30
N ALA A 89 5.51 20.78 -8.22
CA ALA A 89 4.52 21.73 -7.72
C ALA A 89 4.30 22.94 -8.65
N HIS A 90 5.29 23.25 -9.50
CA HIS A 90 5.20 24.33 -10.50
C HIS A 90 4.42 23.92 -11.76
N ASP A 91 4.04 22.65 -11.92
CA ASP A 91 3.15 22.24 -13.00
C ASP A 91 1.78 22.93 -12.89
N ASN A 92 0.98 22.91 -13.95
CA ASN A 92 -0.37 23.49 -13.92
C ASN A 92 -1.38 22.62 -13.16
N ALA A 93 -1.24 21.30 -13.23
CA ALA A 93 -2.10 20.38 -12.49
C ALA A 93 -1.55 20.12 -11.08
N PRO A 94 -2.40 19.94 -10.05
CA PRO A 94 -1.94 19.44 -8.76
C PRO A 94 -1.44 17.99 -8.92
N THR A 95 -0.56 17.56 -8.03
CA THR A 95 -0.01 16.19 -8.05
C THR A 95 -0.43 15.42 -6.81
N LEU A 96 -0.78 14.15 -6.99
CA LEU A 96 -0.97 13.18 -5.91
C LEU A 96 0.15 12.14 -5.96
N LEU A 97 0.92 12.05 -4.88
CA LEU A 97 1.91 10.99 -4.65
C LEU A 97 1.28 9.85 -3.85
N LEU A 98 1.35 8.64 -4.37
CA LEU A 98 0.91 7.39 -3.76
C LEU A 98 2.15 6.60 -3.37
N LEU A 99 2.50 6.63 -2.09
CA LEU A 99 3.75 6.07 -1.57
C LEU A 99 3.44 4.81 -0.75
N ASP A 100 3.66 3.64 -1.35
CA ASP A 100 3.27 2.35 -0.80
C ASP A 100 4.39 1.68 -0.01
N GLU A 101 4.04 1.09 1.13
CA GLU A 101 4.95 0.44 2.08
C GLU A 101 6.09 1.36 2.57
N VAL A 102 5.78 2.64 2.87
CA VAL A 102 6.77 3.67 3.23
C VAL A 102 7.62 3.30 4.45
N GLN A 103 7.13 2.41 5.33
CA GLN A 103 7.88 1.92 6.49
C GLN A 103 9.15 1.16 6.12
N GLU A 104 9.25 0.63 4.90
CA GLU A 104 10.48 -0.02 4.46
C GLU A 104 11.65 0.97 4.41
N LEU A 105 11.41 2.27 4.17
CA LEU A 105 12.44 3.31 4.26
C LEU A 105 13.11 3.40 5.63
N ALA A 106 12.37 3.10 6.71
CA ALA A 106 12.89 3.15 8.07
C ALA A 106 13.81 1.96 8.40
N ARG A 107 13.76 0.88 7.60
CA ARG A 107 14.58 -0.32 7.80
C ARG A 107 15.95 -0.24 7.12
N ILE A 108 16.11 0.67 6.16
CA ILE A 108 17.30 0.80 5.35
C ILE A 108 18.28 1.78 6.01
N LYS A 109 19.57 1.44 6.01
CA LYS A 109 20.63 2.30 6.53
C LYS A 109 20.77 3.55 5.64
N ASP A 110 21.16 4.68 6.24
CA ASP A 110 21.49 5.91 5.54
C ASP A 110 20.37 6.61 4.73
N THR A 111 19.11 6.21 4.87
CA THR A 111 17.96 6.88 4.23
C THR A 111 17.51 8.15 4.94
N SER A 112 18.12 8.51 6.09
CA SER A 112 17.67 9.65 6.89
C SER A 112 17.74 11.00 6.16
N GLY A 113 18.70 11.17 5.24
CA GLY A 113 18.81 12.36 4.39
C GLY A 113 17.65 12.45 3.39
N LEU A 114 17.30 11.31 2.78
CA LEU A 114 16.17 11.19 1.85
C LEU A 114 14.86 11.53 2.54
N ILE A 115 14.60 10.95 3.71
CA ILE A 115 13.33 11.17 4.41
C ILE A 115 13.17 12.64 4.81
N ARG A 116 14.25 13.30 5.26
CA ARG A 116 14.24 14.74 5.53
C ARG A 116 13.96 15.56 4.28
N SER A 117 14.63 15.27 3.16
CA SER A 117 14.42 15.98 1.90
C SER A 117 13.00 15.79 1.36
N LEU A 118 12.45 14.57 1.46
CA LEU A 118 11.07 14.26 1.13
C LEU A 118 10.10 15.07 1.98
N ARG A 119 10.23 15.04 3.31
CA ARG A 119 9.41 15.87 4.21
C ARG A 119 9.46 17.35 3.83
N THR A 120 10.65 17.92 3.70
CA THR A 120 10.80 19.34 3.37
C THR A 120 10.11 19.68 2.06
N GLY A 121 10.28 18.86 1.03
CA GLY A 121 9.62 19.07 -0.26
C GLY A 121 8.10 19.04 -0.16
N LEU A 122 7.54 18.07 0.58
CA LEU A 122 6.09 17.94 0.73
C LEU A 122 5.49 19.05 1.60
N ASP A 123 6.19 19.46 2.67
CA ASP A 123 5.72 20.51 3.60
C ASP A 123 5.63 21.88 2.91
N ILE A 124 6.67 22.24 2.14
CA ILE A 124 6.70 23.49 1.36
C ILE A 124 5.60 23.50 0.29
N ASN A 125 5.38 22.36 -0.36
CA ASN A 125 4.52 22.26 -1.55
C ASN A 125 3.14 21.66 -1.28
N GLN A 126 2.70 21.58 -0.02
CA GLN A 126 1.47 20.89 0.40
C GLN A 126 0.19 21.39 -0.29
N ASN A 127 0.19 22.62 -0.83
CA ASN A 127 -0.94 23.18 -1.56
C ASN A 127 -1.10 22.59 -2.97
N ARG A 128 0.00 22.13 -3.58
CA ARG A 128 0.04 21.63 -4.96
C ARG A 128 0.37 20.15 -5.06
N VAL A 129 1.07 19.61 -4.05
CA VAL A 129 1.47 18.21 -3.97
C VAL A 129 0.81 17.59 -2.75
N LYS A 130 -0.08 16.62 -2.97
CA LYS A 130 -0.74 15.82 -1.94
C LYS A 130 -0.08 14.45 -1.88
N THR A 131 -0.17 13.78 -0.74
CA THR A 131 0.46 12.46 -0.56
C THR A 131 -0.43 11.54 0.25
N ILE A 132 -0.54 10.29 -0.20
CA ILE A 132 -1.11 9.18 0.55
C ILE A 132 0.04 8.21 0.83
N PHE A 133 0.24 7.92 2.11
CA PHE A 133 1.19 6.93 2.58
C PHE A 133 0.43 5.67 2.99
N THR A 134 0.91 4.50 2.57
CA THR A 134 0.41 3.20 3.04
C THR A 134 1.55 2.38 3.64
N GLY A 135 1.16 1.41 4.46
CA GLY A 135 2.10 0.50 5.11
C GLY A 135 1.39 -0.66 5.76
N SER A 136 1.82 -1.87 5.44
CA SER A 136 1.29 -3.13 6.01
C SER A 136 1.60 -3.28 7.50
N SER A 137 2.75 -2.75 7.97
CA SER A 137 3.10 -2.75 9.39
C SER A 137 2.53 -1.52 10.09
N THR A 138 1.45 -1.70 10.85
CA THR A 138 0.87 -0.64 11.68
C THR A 138 1.89 -0.05 12.66
N ASN A 139 2.75 -0.88 13.27
CA ASN A 139 3.81 -0.43 14.17
C ASN A 139 4.92 0.33 13.42
N GLY A 140 5.36 -0.16 12.27
CA GLY A 140 6.35 0.52 11.44
C GLY A 140 5.86 1.88 10.95
N LEU A 141 4.61 1.95 10.48
CA LEU A 141 3.98 3.19 10.06
C LEU A 141 3.81 4.15 11.25
N LYS A 142 3.31 3.69 12.40
CA LYS A 142 3.23 4.50 13.62
C LYS A 142 4.60 5.03 14.07
N ALA A 143 5.66 4.23 13.97
CA ALA A 143 7.01 4.67 14.33
C ALA A 143 7.50 5.84 13.44
N MET A 144 7.08 5.91 12.17
CA MET A 144 7.44 7.00 11.27
C MET A 144 6.66 8.30 11.51
N PHE A 145 5.39 8.20 11.94
CA PHE A 145 4.47 9.35 12.00
C PHE A 145 4.11 9.82 13.42
N ASN A 146 4.25 8.96 14.44
CA ASN A 146 3.78 9.25 15.82
C ASN A 146 4.92 9.39 16.86
N ASN A 147 6.17 9.16 16.47
CA ASN A 147 7.31 9.37 17.37
C ASN A 147 7.83 10.81 17.22
N SER A 148 7.99 11.54 18.33
CA SER A 148 8.44 12.95 18.34
C SER A 148 9.81 13.17 17.69
N LYS A 149 10.65 12.13 17.63
CA LYS A 149 11.96 12.15 16.96
C LYS A 149 11.89 11.68 15.51
N ALA A 150 10.72 11.21 15.05
CA ALA A 150 10.58 10.69 13.71
C ALA A 150 10.48 11.81 12.67
N PRO A 151 11.04 11.58 11.48
CA PRO A 151 11.09 12.60 10.46
C PRO A 151 9.71 12.96 9.93
N PHE A 152 8.65 12.16 10.06
CA PHE A 152 7.28 12.54 9.65
C PHE A 152 6.33 12.79 10.83
N PHE A 153 6.87 13.12 12.01
CA PHE A 153 6.03 13.42 13.16
C PHE A 153 4.97 14.50 12.87
N HIS A 154 3.68 14.16 13.07
CA HIS A 154 2.52 15.01 12.76
C HIS A 154 2.39 15.47 11.30
N PHE A 155 3.08 14.81 10.36
CA PHE A 155 3.04 15.21 8.96
C PHE A 155 1.76 14.74 8.24
N ALA A 156 1.13 13.67 8.72
CA ALA A 156 -0.04 13.07 8.08
C ALA A 156 -1.18 12.88 9.07
N HIS A 157 -2.41 12.93 8.56
CA HIS A 157 -3.59 12.50 9.28
C HIS A 157 -3.77 10.99 9.09
N ALA A 158 -3.79 10.24 10.19
CA ALA A 158 -4.13 8.82 10.13
C ALA A 158 -5.60 8.68 9.72
N LEU A 159 -5.84 7.93 8.65
CA LEU A 159 -7.17 7.50 8.26
C LEU A 159 -7.36 6.06 8.75
N ASP A 160 -8.29 5.87 9.68
CA ASP A 160 -8.69 4.54 10.10
C ASP A 160 -9.52 3.90 8.98
N PHE A 161 -9.01 2.80 8.44
CA PHE A 161 -9.78 1.97 7.52
C PHE A 161 -10.73 1.10 8.32
N PRO A 162 -12.06 1.27 8.18
CA PRO A 162 -13.01 0.45 8.91
C PRO A 162 -12.89 -1.01 8.48
N LEU A 163 -13.18 -1.92 9.40
CA LEU A 163 -13.29 -3.34 9.07
C LEU A 163 -14.37 -3.53 8.00
N LEU A 164 -14.09 -4.42 7.05
CA LEU A 164 -15.10 -4.80 6.07
C LEU A 164 -16.27 -5.51 6.76
N GLY A 165 -17.47 -5.20 6.29
CA GLY A 165 -18.72 -5.71 6.81
C GLY A 165 -19.29 -6.86 5.98
N LYS A 166 -20.59 -7.07 6.15
CA LYS A 166 -21.36 -8.11 5.46
C LYS A 166 -21.38 -7.91 3.95
N GLU A 167 -21.29 -6.67 3.49
CA GLU A 167 -21.28 -6.28 2.07
C GLU A 167 -20.11 -6.93 1.33
N PHE A 168 -18.95 -7.04 1.98
CA PHE A 168 -17.79 -7.71 1.42
C PHE A 168 -18.02 -9.22 1.27
N THR A 169 -18.58 -9.88 2.29
CA THR A 169 -18.86 -11.32 2.24
C THR A 169 -20.00 -11.67 1.28
N ASP A 170 -21.00 -10.80 1.18
CA ASP A 170 -22.09 -10.92 0.21
C ASP A 170 -21.54 -10.83 -1.22
N PHE A 171 -20.64 -9.87 -1.48
CA PHE A 171 -19.93 -9.77 -2.74
C PHE A 171 -19.14 -11.05 -3.07
N LEU A 172 -18.43 -11.62 -2.09
CA LEU A 172 -17.70 -12.88 -2.32
C LEU A 172 -18.62 -14.07 -2.58
N ALA A 173 -19.76 -14.15 -1.89
CA ALA A 173 -20.78 -15.17 -2.13
C ALA A 173 -21.38 -15.03 -3.54
N ASP A 174 -21.63 -13.82 -4.01
CA ASP A 174 -22.12 -13.55 -5.37
C ASP A 174 -21.06 -13.94 -6.42
N VAL A 175 -19.78 -13.68 -6.15
CA VAL A 175 -18.67 -14.13 -7.01
C VAL A 175 -18.59 -15.65 -7.06
N TYR A 176 -18.71 -16.34 -5.91
CA TYR A 176 -18.75 -17.79 -5.85
C TYR A 176 -19.89 -18.35 -6.70
N GLN A 177 -21.11 -17.86 -6.48
CA GLN A 177 -22.31 -18.30 -7.22
C GLN A 177 -22.15 -18.07 -8.72
N LYS A 178 -21.62 -16.91 -9.13
CA LYS A 178 -21.38 -16.59 -10.55
C LYS A 178 -20.35 -17.53 -11.20
N ARG A 179 -19.39 -18.04 -10.44
CA ARG A 179 -18.29 -18.90 -10.95
C ARG A 179 -18.65 -20.37 -10.96
N THR A 180 -19.40 -20.85 -9.97
CA THR A 180 -19.69 -22.28 -9.79
C THR A 180 -21.13 -22.65 -10.13
N GLY A 181 -22.04 -21.67 -10.20
CA GLY A 181 -23.49 -21.88 -10.31
C GLY A 181 -24.16 -22.33 -9.01
N LYS A 182 -23.39 -22.65 -7.96
CA LYS A 182 -23.92 -23.10 -6.65
C LYS A 182 -24.31 -21.89 -5.79
N GLN A 183 -25.45 -21.95 -5.11
CA GLN A 183 -25.82 -20.91 -4.15
C GLN A 183 -24.93 -20.97 -2.90
N ALA A 184 -24.46 -19.81 -2.44
CA ALA A 184 -23.74 -19.67 -1.19
C ALA A 184 -24.64 -19.09 -0.10
N ASP A 185 -24.51 -19.62 1.12
CA ASP A 185 -25.14 -19.01 2.29
C ASP A 185 -24.34 -17.76 2.72
N LYS A 186 -24.91 -16.59 2.41
CA LYS A 186 -24.34 -15.29 2.77
C LYS A 186 -24.19 -15.10 4.29
N ALA A 187 -25.09 -15.65 5.09
CA ALA A 187 -25.01 -15.56 6.55
C ALA A 187 -23.87 -16.43 7.10
N ALA A 188 -23.67 -17.63 6.52
CA ALA A 188 -22.54 -18.49 6.85
C ALA A 188 -21.21 -17.82 6.47
N PHE A 189 -21.12 -17.19 5.29
CA PHE A 189 -19.93 -16.45 4.86
C PHE A 189 -19.58 -15.31 5.83
N TYR A 190 -20.57 -14.53 6.26
CA TYR A 190 -20.34 -13.46 7.23
C TYR A 190 -19.92 -14.01 8.61
N THR A 191 -20.53 -15.11 9.04
CA THR A 191 -20.15 -15.79 10.30
C THR A 191 -18.71 -16.31 10.24
N MET A 192 -18.32 -16.90 9.13
CA MET A 192 -16.93 -17.33 8.91
C MET A 192 -15.97 -16.15 8.89
N PHE A 193 -16.36 -15.04 8.28
CA PHE A 193 -15.52 -13.85 8.24
C PHE A 193 -15.26 -13.24 9.63
N LYS A 194 -16.25 -13.26 10.52
CA LYS A 194 -16.06 -12.90 11.94
C LYS A 194 -15.06 -13.82 12.62
N ARG A 195 -15.12 -15.15 12.37
CA ARG A 195 -14.17 -16.13 12.92
C ARG A 195 -12.75 -15.93 12.37
N LEU A 196 -12.62 -15.39 11.17
CA LEU A 196 -11.35 -14.99 10.55
C LEU A 196 -10.90 -13.57 10.98
N ASN A 197 -11.45 -13.03 12.07
CA ASN A 197 -11.16 -11.69 12.61
C ASN A 197 -11.29 -10.57 11.58
N HIS A 198 -12.30 -10.65 10.69
CA HIS A 198 -12.51 -9.70 9.61
C HIS A 198 -11.31 -9.54 8.66
N THR A 199 -10.46 -10.56 8.52
CA THR A 199 -9.27 -10.51 7.66
C THR A 199 -9.62 -10.81 6.20
N PRO A 200 -9.65 -9.82 5.28
CA PRO A 200 -10.19 -10.01 3.93
C PRO A 200 -9.39 -11.02 3.09
N MET A 201 -8.08 -11.11 3.37
CA MET A 201 -7.16 -12.06 2.73
C MET A 201 -7.62 -13.50 2.96
N TYR A 202 -7.87 -13.90 4.21
CA TYR A 202 -8.27 -15.27 4.52
C TYR A 202 -9.61 -15.60 3.90
N MET A 203 -10.62 -14.73 4.03
CA MET A 203 -11.94 -14.99 3.46
C MET A 203 -11.90 -15.12 1.93
N ARG A 204 -11.12 -14.27 1.24
CA ARG A 204 -10.90 -14.42 -0.21
C ARG A 204 -10.28 -15.76 -0.56
N ALA A 205 -9.27 -16.17 0.18
CA ALA A 205 -8.57 -17.42 -0.06
C ALA A 205 -9.48 -18.64 0.18
N VAL A 206 -10.35 -18.60 1.20
CA VAL A 206 -11.39 -19.63 1.43
C VAL A 206 -12.32 -19.74 0.21
N VAL A 207 -12.85 -18.62 -0.25
CA VAL A 207 -13.77 -18.61 -1.41
C VAL A 207 -13.06 -19.06 -2.69
N GLN A 208 -11.79 -18.70 -2.86
CA GLN A 208 -10.98 -19.16 -3.98
C GLN A 208 -10.81 -20.68 -3.95
N ASP A 209 -10.51 -21.28 -2.80
CA ASP A 209 -10.40 -22.74 -2.66
C ASP A 209 -11.73 -23.43 -2.98
N MET A 210 -12.86 -22.88 -2.52
CA MET A 210 -14.19 -23.40 -2.85
C MET A 210 -14.53 -23.27 -4.35
N ILE A 211 -13.98 -22.28 -5.05
CA ILE A 211 -14.15 -22.14 -6.51
C ILE A 211 -13.30 -23.18 -7.25
N ILE A 212 -12.06 -23.40 -6.81
CA ILE A 212 -11.12 -24.35 -7.42
C ILE A 212 -11.55 -25.79 -7.16
N THR A 213 -12.05 -26.06 -5.97
CA THR A 213 -12.51 -27.38 -5.52
C THR A 213 -13.96 -27.27 -5.03
N PRO A 214 -14.95 -27.36 -5.93
CA PRO A 214 -16.37 -27.14 -5.59
C PRO A 214 -16.99 -28.09 -4.57
N GLU A 215 -16.30 -29.18 -4.24
CA GLU A 215 -16.72 -30.16 -3.23
C GLU A 215 -16.37 -29.72 -1.81
N LEU A 216 -15.46 -28.75 -1.65
CA LEU A 216 -15.11 -28.21 -0.33
C LEU A 216 -16.27 -27.42 0.25
N SER A 217 -16.66 -27.77 1.47
CA SER A 217 -17.49 -26.91 2.32
C SER A 217 -16.73 -25.65 2.75
N LEU A 218 -17.50 -24.65 3.20
CA LEU A 218 -16.94 -23.40 3.73
C LEU A 218 -16.02 -23.66 4.93
N GLU A 219 -16.42 -24.57 5.82
CA GLU A 219 -15.66 -24.98 6.99
C GLU A 219 -14.35 -25.68 6.62
N GLU A 220 -14.38 -26.61 5.67
CA GLU A 220 -13.18 -27.33 5.21
C GLU A 220 -12.17 -26.37 4.57
N ALA A 221 -12.63 -25.47 3.70
CA ALA A 221 -11.78 -24.47 3.05
C ALA A 221 -11.19 -23.44 4.04
N ALA A 222 -11.89 -23.19 5.16
CA ALA A 222 -11.43 -22.26 6.20
C ALA A 222 -10.46 -22.88 7.23
N SER A 223 -10.45 -24.20 7.37
CA SER A 223 -9.73 -24.92 8.44
C SER A 223 -8.25 -24.53 8.56
N SER A 224 -7.49 -24.60 7.47
CA SER A 224 -6.05 -24.29 7.46
C SER A 224 -5.75 -22.82 7.82
N ARG A 225 -6.64 -21.90 7.44
CA ARG A 225 -6.49 -20.47 7.68
C ARG A 225 -6.84 -20.09 9.11
N LEU A 226 -7.83 -20.74 9.70
CA LEU A 226 -8.13 -20.65 11.13
C LEU A 226 -6.97 -21.19 11.98
N GLN A 227 -6.35 -22.29 11.56
CA GLN A 227 -5.17 -22.82 12.23
C GLN A 227 -4.00 -21.83 12.18
N GLN A 228 -3.68 -21.28 11.00
CA GLN A 228 -2.63 -20.26 10.85
C GLN A 228 -2.88 -19.01 11.72
N LEU A 229 -4.12 -18.54 11.78
CA LEU A 229 -4.51 -17.44 12.66
C LEU A 229 -4.20 -17.76 14.12
N ASN A 230 -4.62 -18.94 14.59
CA ASN A 230 -4.39 -19.37 15.97
C ASN A 230 -2.90 -19.52 16.28
N GLU A 231 -2.12 -20.08 15.35
CA GLU A 231 -0.66 -20.21 15.48
C GLU A 231 0.03 -18.85 15.56
N GLN A 232 -0.33 -17.89 14.69
CA GLN A 232 0.21 -16.53 14.74
C GLN A 232 -0.11 -15.80 16.05
N HIS A 233 -1.27 -16.08 16.66
CA HIS A 233 -1.62 -15.55 17.97
C HIS A 233 -0.82 -16.22 19.10
N ALA A 234 -0.54 -17.51 19.00
CA ALA A 234 0.27 -18.26 19.97
C ALA A 234 1.77 -17.90 19.90
N GLU A 235 2.34 -17.76 18.70
CA GLU A 235 3.75 -17.42 18.48
C GLU A 235 4.10 -15.98 18.93
N LYS A 236 3.12 -15.08 18.97
CA LYS A 236 3.33 -13.70 19.47
C LYS A 236 3.59 -13.61 20.97
N GLY A 237 3.73 -14.73 21.69
CA GLY A 237 4.15 -14.77 23.09
C GLY A 237 3.14 -14.23 24.09
N ILE A 238 2.03 -13.64 23.62
CA ILE A 238 1.01 -13.01 24.46
C ILE A 238 0.48 -14.01 25.48
N TRP A 239 0.18 -15.26 25.08
CA TRP A 239 -0.28 -16.28 26.01
C TRP A 239 0.71 -16.57 27.14
N ALA A 240 2.01 -16.61 26.84
CA ALA A 240 3.06 -16.86 27.82
C ALA A 240 3.33 -15.66 28.74
N GLU A 241 2.99 -14.44 28.29
CA GLU A 241 3.12 -13.19 29.04
C GLU A 241 1.86 -12.84 29.87
N LEU A 242 0.71 -13.45 29.56
CA LEU A 242 -0.52 -13.29 30.33
C LEU A 242 -0.36 -13.92 31.72
N LYS A 243 -0.84 -13.19 32.74
CA LYS A 243 -0.87 -13.70 34.11
C LYS A 243 -1.80 -14.92 34.19
N PRO A 244 -1.57 -15.82 35.16
CA PRO A 244 -2.43 -17.00 35.34
C PRO A 244 -3.94 -16.69 35.45
N ILE A 245 -4.29 -15.54 36.01
CA ILE A 245 -5.69 -15.07 36.09
C ILE A 245 -6.26 -14.67 34.73
N GLU A 246 -5.45 -14.10 33.83
CA GLU A 246 -5.88 -13.68 32.49
C GLU A 246 -6.04 -14.89 31.56
N GLN A 247 -5.18 -15.90 31.72
CA GLN A 247 -5.33 -17.18 31.03
C GLN A 247 -6.60 -17.92 31.45
N ALA A 248 -6.95 -17.90 32.74
CA ALA A 248 -8.15 -18.56 33.27
C ALA A 248 -9.49 -17.92 32.83
N ILE A 249 -9.47 -16.66 32.39
CA ILE A 249 -10.65 -15.95 31.89
C ILE A 249 -10.87 -16.19 30.38
N LEU A 250 -9.79 -16.51 29.64
CA LEU A 250 -9.81 -16.71 28.19
C LEU A 250 -9.91 -18.18 27.75
N ALA A 251 -9.77 -19.13 28.70
CA ALA A 251 -9.96 -20.57 28.49
C ALA A 251 -11.44 -20.96 28.59
#